data_AF-G4YE02-F1
#
_entry.id   AF-G4YE02-F1
#
_cell.length_a   1.000
_cell.length_b   1.000
_cell.length_c   1.000
_cell.angle_alpha   90.00
_cell.angle_beta   90.00
_cell.angle_gamma   90.00
#
_symmetry.space_group_name_H-M   'P 1'
#
loop_
_entity.id
_entity.type
_entity.pdbx_description
1 polymer ?
#
loop_
_entity_poly.entity_id
_entity_poly.type
_entity_poly.pdbx_seq_one_letter_code
_entity_poly.pdbx_strand_id
1 'polypeptide(L)'
;MAAASGGEARVSSKWSAQQKLGSKRPVPPPTSDDYISWTVDQLKLECTARKLSVAKNTSKADRVAILHGYDGSKKAIELLLEHQRATKRGRSEGKSSAERRSRHCLYRLLNVLFSEVFFVSFVSSGDTLTRRELDEGGRRFWEEIAEAFNTLNEDFDRLVSDDSLFEGIDPSQITTHSGSKLRDMWKECSSRFATAEGRCQLSGSHDEC
;
A
#
# COMPACT_ATOMS: atom_id res chain seq x y z
N MET A 1 -25.19 40.47 36.50
CA MET A 1 -25.09 40.49 35.02
C MET A 1 -23.64 40.69 34.62
N ALA A 2 -23.28 40.13 33.47
CA ALA A 2 -21.98 40.12 32.79
C ALA A 2 -20.93 39.12 33.34
N ALA A 3 -21.10 37.86 32.94
CA ALA A 3 -19.98 36.93 32.79
C ALA A 3 -19.14 37.39 31.59
N ALA A 4 -17.87 37.68 31.82
CA ALA A 4 -16.92 37.95 30.74
C ALA A 4 -16.64 36.63 30.00
N SER A 5 -17.23 36.47 28.83
CA SER A 5 -16.88 35.41 27.90
C SER A 5 -15.43 35.61 27.46
N GLY A 6 -14.52 34.85 28.06
CA GLY A 6 -13.17 34.67 27.53
C GLY A 6 -13.28 33.95 26.20
N GLY A 7 -13.32 34.71 25.10
CA GLY A 7 -13.23 34.14 23.76
C GLY A 7 -11.84 33.52 23.59
N GLU A 8 -11.75 32.20 23.61
CA GLU A 8 -10.55 31.49 23.16
C GLU A 8 -10.25 31.95 21.74
N ALA A 9 -9.17 32.71 21.57
CA ALA A 9 -8.72 33.15 20.26
C ALA A 9 -8.37 31.90 19.43
N ARG A 10 -9.20 31.61 18.43
CA ARG A 10 -9.03 30.46 17.53
C ARG A 10 -7.62 30.50 16.92
N VAL A 11 -6.81 29.48 17.22
CA VAL A 11 -5.48 29.31 16.64
C VAL A 11 -5.62 28.84 15.19
N SER A 12 -4.71 29.31 14.32
CA SER A 12 -4.64 28.90 12.92
C SER A 12 -4.51 27.39 12.79
N SER A 13 -5.26 26.80 11.86
CA SER A 13 -5.20 25.38 11.52
C SER A 13 -3.87 24.98 10.87
N LYS A 14 -3.13 25.96 10.32
CA LYS A 14 -1.84 25.77 9.66
C LYS A 14 -0.64 25.88 10.60
N TRP A 15 -0.84 26.35 11.83
CA TRP A 15 0.23 26.51 12.80
C TRP A 15 0.65 25.14 13.36
N SER A 16 1.87 24.73 13.07
CA SER A 16 2.46 23.47 13.56
C SER A 16 3.66 23.69 14.47
N ALA A 17 4.15 24.92 14.55
CA ALA A 17 5.31 25.27 15.33
C ALA A 17 5.11 25.09 16.85
N GLN A 18 6.02 24.32 17.46
CA GLN A 18 6.12 24.13 18.90
C GLN A 18 7.31 24.95 19.45
N GLN A 19 7.09 25.63 20.57
CA GLN A 19 8.10 26.42 21.24
C GLN A 19 8.63 25.71 22.48
N LYS A 20 9.93 25.88 22.76
CA LYS A 20 10.53 25.36 24.00
C LYS A 20 9.96 26.09 25.21
N LEU A 21 9.58 25.32 26.23
CA LEU A 21 9.13 25.85 27.51
C LEU A 21 10.25 26.72 28.13
N GLY A 22 9.94 27.96 28.49
CA GLY A 22 10.93 28.92 29.02
C GLY A 22 11.66 29.78 27.97
N SER A 23 11.17 29.88 26.73
CA SER A 23 11.73 30.81 25.74
C SER A 23 11.66 32.26 26.26
N LYS A 24 12.80 32.97 26.20
CA LYS A 24 12.90 34.39 26.59
C LYS A 24 12.07 35.33 25.71
N ARG A 25 11.65 34.87 24.52
CA ARG A 25 10.72 35.58 23.62
C ARG A 25 9.70 34.58 23.08
N PRO A 26 8.54 34.41 23.74
CA PRO A 26 7.47 33.59 23.21
C PRO A 26 6.81 34.30 22.02
N VAL A 27 6.69 33.57 20.91
CA VAL A 27 5.96 34.00 19.71
C VAL A 27 4.51 33.51 19.85
N PRO A 28 3.49 34.37 19.94
CA PRO A 28 2.12 33.90 20.08
C PRO A 28 1.68 33.13 18.83
N PRO A 29 0.87 32.06 18.96
CA PRO A 29 0.27 31.41 17.80
C PRO A 29 -0.58 32.39 16.97
N PRO A 30 -0.56 32.29 15.64
CA PRO A 30 -1.41 33.11 14.77
C PRO A 30 -2.86 32.65 14.86
N THR A 31 -3.80 33.56 14.60
CA THR A 31 -5.24 33.30 14.66
C THR A 31 -5.90 33.16 13.28
N SER A 32 -5.18 33.51 12.22
CA SER A 32 -5.65 33.47 10.84
C SER A 32 -4.90 32.40 10.04
N ASP A 33 -5.56 31.77 9.08
CA ASP A 33 -4.94 30.82 8.16
C ASP A 33 -4.27 31.50 6.94
N ASP A 34 -4.36 32.83 6.86
CA ASP A 34 -3.66 33.63 5.85
C ASP A 34 -2.27 34.05 6.36
N TYR A 35 -1.21 33.51 5.73
CA TYR A 35 0.18 33.81 6.07
C TYR A 35 0.54 35.29 5.91
N ILE A 36 -0.19 36.05 5.09
CA ILE A 36 0.05 37.51 4.94
C ILE A 36 -0.15 38.22 6.28
N SER A 37 -1.13 37.77 7.07
CA SER A 37 -1.45 38.33 8.38
C SER A 37 -0.44 37.95 9.48
N TRP A 38 0.45 36.99 9.23
CA TRP A 38 1.41 36.52 10.23
C TRP A 38 2.60 37.48 10.37
N THR A 39 3.18 37.50 11.55
CA THR A 39 4.43 38.20 11.84
C THR A 39 5.63 37.45 11.26
N VAL A 40 6.75 38.15 11.06
CA VAL A 40 7.97 37.54 10.52
C VAL A 40 8.48 36.42 11.44
N ASP A 41 8.35 36.56 12.75
CA ASP A 41 8.81 35.55 13.72
C ASP A 41 7.92 34.30 13.72
N GLN A 42 6.60 34.46 13.54
CA GLN A 42 5.68 33.34 13.30
C GLN A 42 6.06 32.58 12.02
N LEU A 43 6.26 33.30 10.91
CA LEU A 43 6.64 32.69 9.64
C LEU A 43 7.99 31.96 9.72
N LYS A 44 8.99 32.55 10.38
CA LYS A 44 10.29 31.90 10.62
C LYS A 44 10.13 30.59 11.40
N LEU A 45 9.37 30.63 12.49
CA LEU A 45 9.18 29.47 13.34
C LEU A 45 8.44 28.35 12.59
N GLU A 46 7.43 28.69 11.80
CA GLU A 46 6.70 27.73 10.99
C GLU A 46 7.56 27.13 9.87
N CYS A 47 8.40 27.94 9.19
CA CYS A 47 9.36 27.42 8.22
C CYS A 47 10.34 26.42 8.88
N THR A 48 10.81 26.70 10.10
CA THR A 48 11.67 25.79 10.86
C THR A 48 10.94 24.53 11.29
N ALA A 49 9.71 24.64 11.79
CA ALA A 49 8.88 23.50 12.18
C ALA A 49 8.66 22.54 11.01
N ARG A 50 8.46 23.09 9.80
CA ARG A 50 8.31 22.33 8.55
C ARG A 50 9.63 21.92 7.89
N LYS A 51 10.77 22.21 8.53
CA LYS A 51 12.13 21.89 8.06
C LYS A 51 12.41 22.43 6.64
N LEU A 52 11.89 23.62 6.33
CA LEU A 52 12.11 24.28 5.03
C LEU A 52 13.48 24.96 5.01
N SER A 53 14.23 24.75 3.92
CA SER A 53 15.49 25.45 3.67
C SER A 53 15.21 26.88 3.21
N VAL A 54 15.25 27.83 4.13
CA VAL A 54 14.99 29.26 3.84
C VAL A 54 16.26 30.07 4.09
N ALA A 55 16.64 30.91 3.13
CA ALA A 55 17.83 31.75 3.25
C ALA A 55 17.71 32.76 4.41
N LYS A 56 18.86 33.16 4.97
CA LYS A 56 18.92 34.02 6.17
C LYS A 56 18.21 35.36 5.97
N ASN A 57 18.27 35.93 4.76
CA ASN A 57 17.75 37.25 4.43
C ASN A 57 16.44 37.21 3.62
N THR A 58 15.75 36.08 3.60
CA THR A 58 14.46 35.96 2.90
C THR A 58 13.42 36.90 3.49
N SER A 59 12.77 37.68 2.61
CA SER A 59 11.78 38.69 2.98
C SER A 59 10.50 38.07 3.57
N LYS A 60 9.63 38.89 4.19
CA LYS A 60 8.32 38.42 4.66
C LYS A 60 7.49 37.85 3.52
N ALA A 61 7.43 38.55 2.39
CA ALA A 61 6.66 38.15 1.23
C ALA A 61 7.14 36.81 0.66
N ASP A 62 8.46 36.61 0.57
CA ASP A 62 9.02 35.35 0.08
C ASP A 62 8.75 34.19 1.04
N ARG A 63 8.78 34.42 2.36
CA ARG A 63 8.41 33.38 3.35
C ARG A 63 6.95 32.97 3.21
N VAL A 64 6.06 33.92 2.98
CA VAL A 64 4.65 33.66 2.68
C VAL A 64 4.52 32.81 1.41
N ALA A 65 5.21 33.19 0.33
CA ALA A 65 5.19 32.44 -0.93
C ALA A 65 5.72 31.00 -0.77
N ILE A 66 6.81 30.82 -0.02
CA ILE A 66 7.39 29.49 0.28
C ILE A 66 6.39 28.61 1.04
N LEU A 67 5.72 29.14 2.07
CA LEU A 67 4.76 28.37 2.85
C LEU A 67 3.51 28.01 2.03
N HIS A 68 3.01 28.93 1.18
CA HIS A 68 1.94 28.60 0.23
C HIS A 68 2.35 27.51 -0.76
N GLY A 69 3.57 27.60 -1.31
CA GLY A 69 4.11 26.58 -2.21
C GLY A 69 4.17 25.22 -1.55
N TYR A 70 4.68 25.15 -0.31
CA TYR A 70 4.72 23.91 0.46
C TYR A 70 3.33 23.30 0.68
N ASP A 71 2.35 24.09 1.12
CA ASP A 71 0.98 23.60 1.34
C ASP A 71 0.34 23.10 0.05
N GLY A 72 0.56 23.82 -1.07
CA GLY A 72 0.11 23.41 -2.39
C GLY A 72 0.69 22.06 -2.82
N SER A 73 2.01 21.89 -2.68
CA SER A 73 2.68 20.61 -2.98
C SER A 73 2.23 19.47 -2.08
N LYS A 74 2.08 19.72 -0.77
CA LYS A 74 1.59 18.72 0.19
C LYS A 74 0.20 18.24 -0.18
N LYS A 75 -0.73 19.17 -0.47
CA LYS A 75 -2.09 18.83 -0.90
C LYS A 75 -2.10 18.03 -2.21
N ALA A 76 -1.26 18.40 -3.17
CA ALA A 76 -1.14 17.66 -4.43
C ALA A 76 -0.65 16.22 -4.20
N ILE A 77 0.35 16.02 -3.33
CA ILE A 77 0.86 14.69 -2.97
C ILE A 77 -0.22 13.87 -2.25
N GLU A 78 -0.95 14.46 -1.31
CA GLU A 78 -2.05 13.80 -0.61
C GLU A 78 -3.13 13.32 -1.59
N LEU A 79 -3.54 14.16 -2.54
CA LEU A 79 -4.48 13.79 -3.60
C LEU A 79 -3.95 12.66 -4.49
N LEU A 80 -2.67 12.68 -4.85
CA LEU A 80 -2.05 11.60 -5.63
C LEU A 80 -2.07 10.27 -4.86
N LEU A 81 -1.76 10.30 -3.57
CA LEU A 81 -1.78 9.12 -2.70
C LEU A 81 -3.21 8.60 -2.50
N GLU A 82 -4.19 9.48 -2.33
CA GLU A 82 -5.61 9.10 -2.28
C GLU A 82 -6.05 8.46 -3.59
N HIS A 83 -5.67 9.03 -4.73
CA HIS A 83 -6.02 8.46 -6.03
C HIS A 83 -5.35 7.09 -6.28
N GLN A 84 -4.11 6.90 -5.83
CA GLN A 84 -3.45 5.58 -5.86
C GLN A 84 -4.17 4.57 -4.96
N ARG A 85 -4.59 4.96 -3.76
CA ARG A 85 -5.36 4.11 -2.84
C ARG A 85 -6.74 3.78 -3.40
N ALA A 86 -7.42 4.74 -3.99
CA ALA A 86 -8.71 4.58 -4.63
C ALA A 86 -8.62 3.65 -5.85
N THR A 87 -7.60 3.81 -6.70
CA THR A 87 -7.35 2.90 -7.84
C THR A 87 -7.08 1.47 -7.36
N LYS A 88 -6.32 1.30 -6.26
CA LYS A 88 -6.08 -0.01 -5.63
C LYS A 88 -7.37 -0.63 -5.09
N ARG A 89 -8.29 0.16 -4.53
CA ARG A 89 -9.60 -0.30 -4.02
C ARG A 89 -10.61 -0.56 -5.15
N GLY A 90 -10.66 0.28 -6.18
CA GLY A 90 -11.52 0.11 -7.36
C GLY A 90 -11.21 -1.16 -8.16
N ARG A 91 -9.94 -1.60 -8.22
CA ARG A 91 -9.56 -2.92 -8.75
C ARG A 91 -10.16 -4.09 -7.98
N SER A 92 -10.63 -3.88 -6.75
CA SER A 92 -11.29 -4.88 -5.90
C SER A 92 -12.82 -4.82 -5.93
N GLU A 93 -13.42 -3.66 -6.22
CA GLU A 93 -14.88 -3.45 -6.15
C GLU A 93 -15.61 -3.55 -7.50
N GLY A 94 -14.90 -3.42 -8.63
CA GLY A 94 -15.48 -3.57 -9.98
C GLY A 94 -15.45 -4.99 -10.57
N LYS A 95 -14.96 -5.98 -9.83
CA LYS A 95 -14.83 -7.37 -10.29
C LYS A 95 -16.16 -8.11 -10.09
N SER A 96 -16.74 -8.61 -11.17
CA SER A 96 -17.94 -9.47 -11.11
C SER A 96 -17.73 -10.61 -10.12
N SER A 97 -18.82 -11.18 -9.56
CA SER A 97 -18.70 -12.29 -8.60
C SER A 97 -17.91 -13.49 -9.16
N ALA A 98 -17.87 -13.66 -10.48
CA ALA A 98 -17.06 -14.68 -11.17
C ALA A 98 -15.55 -14.38 -11.18
N GLU A 99 -15.16 -13.11 -10.97
CA GLU A 99 -13.76 -12.67 -10.99
C GLU A 99 -13.15 -12.51 -9.57
N ARG A 100 -13.99 -12.69 -8.54
CA ARG A 100 -13.58 -12.87 -7.15
C ARG A 100 -13.19 -14.35 -6.96
N ARG A 101 -11.91 -14.60 -6.66
CA ARG A 101 -11.44 -15.96 -6.38
C ARG A 101 -12.13 -16.49 -5.11
N SER A 102 -12.56 -17.75 -5.12
CA SER A 102 -12.97 -18.45 -3.90
C SER A 102 -11.73 -18.86 -3.08
N ARG A 103 -11.94 -19.36 -1.86
CA ARG A 103 -10.84 -19.91 -1.04
C ARG A 103 -10.20 -21.16 -1.66
N HIS A 104 -10.96 -21.89 -2.49
CA HIS A 104 -10.56 -23.12 -3.16
C HIS A 104 -9.58 -22.89 -4.31
N CYS A 105 -9.74 -21.76 -5.01
CA CYS A 105 -8.99 -21.46 -6.21
C CYS A 105 -7.47 -21.44 -6.01
N LEU A 106 -7.00 -21.08 -4.80
CA LEU A 106 -5.56 -21.08 -4.55
C LEU A 106 -5.00 -22.50 -4.46
N TYR A 107 -5.70 -23.41 -3.77
CA TYR A 107 -5.29 -24.81 -3.63
C TYR A 107 -5.28 -25.52 -4.97
N ARG A 108 -6.35 -25.35 -5.77
CA ARG A 108 -6.39 -25.85 -7.15
C ARG A 108 -5.23 -25.31 -7.98
N LEU A 109 -4.93 -24.00 -7.89
CA LEU A 109 -3.83 -23.40 -8.63
C LEU A 109 -2.48 -24.00 -8.23
N LEU A 110 -2.25 -24.24 -6.94
CA LEU A 110 -1.04 -24.91 -6.47
C LEU A 110 -0.94 -26.33 -7.03
N ASN A 111 -2.03 -27.10 -7.02
CA ASN A 111 -2.04 -28.44 -7.62
C ASN A 111 -1.68 -28.41 -9.11
N VAL A 112 -2.23 -27.46 -9.87
CA VAL A 112 -1.89 -27.29 -11.30
C VAL A 112 -0.41 -26.93 -11.47
N LEU A 113 0.09 -25.90 -10.77
CA LEU A 113 1.46 -25.41 -10.90
C LEU A 113 2.52 -26.45 -10.52
N PHE A 114 2.25 -27.23 -9.47
CA PHE A 114 3.15 -28.26 -8.95
C PHE A 114 2.87 -29.65 -9.50
N SER A 115 1.92 -29.80 -10.44
CA SER A 115 1.71 -31.06 -11.14
C SER A 115 2.91 -31.42 -12.02
N GLU A 116 3.08 -32.71 -12.30
CA GLU A 116 4.17 -33.19 -13.16
C GLU A 116 4.17 -32.52 -14.55
N VAL A 117 2.98 -32.17 -15.06
CA VAL A 117 2.79 -31.53 -16.37
C VAL A 117 3.38 -30.12 -16.41
N PHE A 118 3.19 -29.34 -15.35
CA PHE A 118 3.57 -27.92 -15.34
C PHE A 118 4.82 -27.62 -14.52
N PHE A 119 5.21 -28.47 -13.58
CA PHE A 119 6.29 -28.19 -12.62
C PHE A 119 7.62 -27.85 -13.30
N VAL A 120 8.03 -28.64 -14.29
CA VAL A 120 9.31 -28.42 -15.00
C VAL A 120 9.30 -27.07 -15.74
N SER A 121 8.22 -26.79 -16.48
CA SER A 121 8.02 -25.52 -17.19
C SER A 121 7.93 -24.35 -16.22
N PHE A 122 7.28 -24.55 -15.08
CA PHE A 122 7.11 -23.56 -14.03
C PHE A 122 8.45 -23.19 -13.38
N VAL A 123 9.26 -24.16 -12.97
CA VAL A 123 10.60 -23.92 -12.41
C VAL A 123 11.53 -23.31 -13.45
N SER A 124 11.46 -23.77 -14.70
CA SER A 124 12.24 -23.21 -15.81
C SER A 124 11.84 -21.77 -16.14
N SER A 125 10.60 -21.38 -15.85
CA SER A 125 10.13 -19.99 -15.93
C SER A 125 10.57 -19.11 -14.75
N GLY A 126 11.32 -19.68 -13.79
CA GLY A 126 11.73 -19.08 -12.53
C GLY A 126 12.74 -17.93 -12.63
N ASP A 127 12.38 -16.85 -11.93
CA ASP A 127 13.11 -15.65 -11.48
C ASP A 127 13.63 -14.60 -12.47
N THR A 128 13.59 -14.79 -13.78
CA THR A 128 13.86 -13.67 -14.72
C THR A 128 13.24 -13.85 -16.09
N LEU A 129 11.91 -13.93 -16.17
CA LEU A 129 11.26 -13.68 -17.45
C LEU A 129 11.51 -12.21 -17.82
N THR A 130 12.37 -11.99 -18.81
CA THR A 130 12.60 -10.66 -19.36
C THR A 130 11.27 -10.08 -19.86
N ARG A 131 11.15 -8.75 -19.95
CA ARG A 131 9.87 -8.12 -20.34
C ARG A 131 9.29 -8.65 -21.66
N ARG A 132 10.15 -9.10 -22.60
CA ARG A 132 9.73 -9.77 -23.85
C ARG A 132 9.19 -11.18 -23.63
N GLU A 133 9.81 -11.98 -22.76
CA GLU A 133 9.30 -13.30 -22.40
C GLU A 133 8.02 -13.19 -21.60
N LEU A 134 7.86 -12.14 -20.77
CA LEU A 134 6.60 -11.84 -20.09
C LEU A 134 5.45 -11.54 -21.07
N ASP A 135 5.79 -10.96 -22.22
CA ASP A 135 4.85 -10.66 -23.28
C ASP A 135 4.53 -11.92 -24.11
N GLU A 136 5.47 -12.70 -24.63
CA GLU A 136 5.09 -13.83 -25.52
C GLU A 136 5.08 -15.22 -24.84
N GLY A 137 6.09 -15.55 -24.03
CA GLY A 137 6.22 -16.87 -23.39
C GLY A 137 5.39 -17.03 -22.12
N GLY A 138 5.35 -15.98 -21.29
CA GLY A 138 4.59 -15.92 -20.06
C GLY A 138 3.09 -15.83 -20.31
N ARG A 139 2.64 -15.10 -21.34
CA ARG A 139 1.22 -15.08 -21.70
C ARG A 139 0.71 -16.48 -22.03
N ARG A 140 1.40 -17.21 -22.91
CA ARG A 140 1.03 -18.59 -23.29
C ARG A 140 1.08 -19.57 -22.12
N PHE A 141 2.14 -19.54 -21.32
CA PHE A 141 2.26 -20.40 -20.13
C PHE A 141 1.07 -20.23 -19.17
N TRP A 142 0.70 -18.98 -18.88
CA TRP A 142 -0.43 -18.71 -17.99
C TRP A 142 -1.80 -19.01 -18.64
N GLU A 143 -1.90 -18.97 -19.98
CA GLU A 143 -3.09 -19.41 -20.72
C GLU A 143 -3.27 -20.94 -20.65
N GLU A 144 -2.20 -21.71 -20.83
CA GLU A 144 -2.19 -23.18 -20.69
C GLU A 144 -2.54 -23.60 -19.25
N ILE A 145 -1.99 -22.90 -18.24
CA ILE A 145 -2.40 -23.09 -16.84
C ILE A 145 -3.88 -22.77 -16.65
N ALA A 146 -4.40 -21.71 -17.27
CA ALA A 146 -5.81 -21.36 -17.15
C ALA A 146 -6.72 -22.41 -17.77
N GLU A 147 -6.34 -22.99 -18.90
CA GLU A 147 -7.06 -24.10 -19.50
C GLU A 147 -7.11 -25.31 -18.56
N ALA A 148 -5.97 -25.74 -18.03
CA ALA A 148 -5.90 -26.84 -17.07
C ALA A 148 -6.69 -26.55 -15.79
N PHE A 149 -6.57 -25.34 -15.25
CA PHE A 149 -7.29 -24.91 -14.06
C PHE A 149 -8.81 -24.90 -14.24
N ASN A 150 -9.30 -24.47 -15.40
CA ASN A 150 -10.73 -24.36 -15.67
C ASN A 150 -11.38 -25.70 -16.08
N THR A 151 -10.57 -26.76 -16.22
CA THR A 151 -11.02 -28.11 -16.59
C THR A 151 -11.05 -29.01 -15.36
N LEU A 152 -12.05 -29.89 -15.27
CA LEU A 152 -12.14 -30.90 -14.22
C LEU A 152 -10.98 -31.89 -14.36
N ASN A 153 -10.31 -32.20 -13.26
CA ASN A 153 -9.16 -33.10 -13.24
C ASN A 153 -8.94 -33.59 -11.81
N GLU A 154 -9.03 -34.91 -11.59
CA GLU A 154 -8.98 -35.50 -10.26
C GLU A 154 -7.70 -35.16 -9.47
N ASP A 155 -6.57 -34.97 -10.15
CA ASP A 155 -5.30 -34.62 -9.51
C ASP A 155 -5.30 -33.16 -9.03
N PHE A 156 -6.04 -32.28 -9.73
CA PHE A 156 -6.20 -30.88 -9.34
C PHE A 156 -7.34 -30.66 -8.35
N ASP A 157 -8.31 -31.57 -8.33
CA ASP A 157 -9.54 -31.49 -7.54
C ASP A 157 -9.34 -31.92 -6.07
N ARG A 158 -8.21 -32.57 -5.73
CA ARG A 158 -7.96 -33.16 -4.40
C ARG A 158 -7.05 -32.32 -3.52
N LEU A 159 -7.20 -32.50 -2.20
CA LEU A 159 -6.23 -32.02 -1.21
C LEU A 159 -5.17 -33.09 -0.94
N VAL A 160 -3.99 -32.64 -0.51
CA VAL A 160 -2.88 -33.54 -0.13
C VAL A 160 -3.13 -34.27 1.20
N SER A 161 -4.03 -33.75 2.04
CA SER A 161 -4.34 -34.27 3.38
C SER A 161 -5.71 -33.79 3.86
N ASP A 162 -6.36 -34.59 4.72
CA ASP A 162 -7.62 -34.29 5.40
C ASP A 162 -7.42 -33.54 6.73
N ASP A 163 -6.29 -32.83 6.88
CA ASP A 163 -6.01 -32.03 8.09
C ASP A 163 -7.11 -30.98 8.32
N SER A 164 -7.48 -30.79 9.59
CA SER A 164 -8.34 -29.70 10.06
C SER A 164 -7.96 -28.31 9.52
N LEU A 165 -6.69 -28.07 9.20
CA LEU A 165 -6.22 -26.83 8.55
C LEU A 165 -6.88 -26.58 7.18
N PHE A 166 -7.35 -27.63 6.51
CA PHE A 166 -8.03 -27.56 5.22
C PHE A 166 -9.54 -27.74 5.34
N GLU A 167 -10.12 -27.69 6.54
CA GLU A 167 -11.55 -27.87 6.74
C GLU A 167 -12.38 -26.88 5.88
N GLY A 168 -13.31 -27.45 5.11
CA GLY A 168 -14.14 -26.70 4.18
C GLY A 168 -13.45 -26.23 2.91
N ILE A 169 -12.22 -26.67 2.61
CA ILE A 169 -11.57 -26.46 1.32
C ILE A 169 -11.90 -27.63 0.38
N ASP A 170 -12.56 -27.31 -0.73
CA ASP A 170 -12.84 -28.23 -1.84
C ASP A 170 -12.29 -27.67 -3.17
N PRO A 171 -11.09 -28.10 -3.63
CA PRO A 171 -10.48 -27.63 -4.87
C PRO A 171 -11.27 -27.96 -6.15
N SER A 172 -12.23 -28.87 -6.10
CA SER A 172 -13.12 -29.19 -7.23
C SER A 172 -14.13 -28.07 -7.55
N GLN A 173 -14.32 -27.12 -6.64
CA GLN A 173 -15.19 -25.96 -6.86
C GLN A 173 -14.53 -24.92 -7.76
N ILE A 174 -14.62 -25.17 -9.07
CA ILE A 174 -14.02 -24.33 -10.10
C ILE A 174 -14.75 -22.98 -10.19
N THR A 175 -13.98 -21.90 -10.11
CA THR A 175 -14.39 -20.56 -10.51
C THR A 175 -13.52 -20.14 -11.69
N THR A 176 -14.11 -19.83 -12.84
CA THR A 176 -13.35 -19.59 -14.06
C THR A 176 -12.40 -18.40 -13.93
N HIS A 177 -11.13 -18.59 -14.29
CA HIS A 177 -10.12 -17.54 -14.22
C HIS A 177 -9.30 -17.47 -15.51
N SER A 178 -8.89 -16.25 -15.88
CA SER A 178 -7.93 -16.03 -16.97
C SER A 178 -6.49 -16.26 -16.50
N GLY A 179 -5.58 -16.54 -17.43
CA GLY A 179 -4.16 -16.72 -17.10
C GLY A 179 -3.56 -15.52 -16.37
N SER A 180 -3.95 -14.30 -16.75
CA SER A 180 -3.53 -13.09 -16.05
C SER A 180 -4.01 -13.03 -14.60
N LYS A 181 -5.22 -13.53 -14.31
CA LYS A 181 -5.75 -13.60 -12.95
C LYS A 181 -5.00 -14.64 -12.12
N LEU A 182 -4.70 -15.82 -12.69
CA LEU A 182 -3.96 -16.88 -12.01
C LEU A 182 -2.52 -16.46 -11.70
N ARG A 183 -1.86 -15.75 -12.62
CA ARG A 183 -0.55 -15.13 -12.38
C ARG A 183 -0.57 -14.16 -11.21
N ASP A 184 -1.57 -13.29 -11.16
CA ASP A 184 -1.73 -12.34 -10.05
C ASP A 184 -1.96 -13.07 -8.72
N MET A 185 -2.73 -14.18 -8.74
CA MET A 185 -2.95 -15.02 -7.56
C MET A 185 -1.66 -15.68 -7.06
N TRP A 186 -0.85 -16.22 -7.97
CA TRP A 186 0.45 -16.79 -7.63
C TRP A 186 1.37 -15.74 -7.00
N LYS A 187 1.50 -14.56 -7.61
CA LYS A 187 2.34 -13.46 -7.09
C LYS A 187 1.96 -13.05 -5.67
N GLU A 188 0.66 -13.02 -5.38
CA GLU A 188 0.18 -12.72 -4.03
C GLU A 188 0.53 -13.84 -3.05
N CYS A 189 0.32 -15.10 -3.44
CA CYS A 189 0.64 -16.26 -2.62
C CYS A 189 2.14 -16.34 -2.29
N SER A 190 3.00 -16.24 -3.31
CA SER A 190 4.44 -16.29 -3.14
C SER A 190 4.98 -15.12 -2.31
N SER A 191 4.42 -13.92 -2.47
CA SER A 191 4.78 -12.76 -1.63
C SER A 191 4.41 -12.96 -0.16
N ARG A 192 3.23 -13.54 0.12
CA ARG A 192 2.81 -13.87 1.50
C ARG A 192 3.70 -14.95 2.10
N PHE A 193 4.06 -15.96 1.30
CA PHE A 193 5.01 -17.00 1.71
C PHE A 193 6.38 -16.40 2.04
N ALA A 194 6.99 -15.62 1.14
CA ALA A 194 8.28 -14.97 1.39
C ALA A 194 8.26 -14.06 2.63
N THR A 195 7.14 -13.37 2.87
CA THR A 195 6.96 -12.56 4.09
C THR A 195 6.90 -13.42 5.35
N ALA A 196 6.19 -14.55 5.31
CA ALA A 196 6.09 -15.48 6.43
C ALA A 196 7.42 -16.19 6.70
N GLU A 197 8.11 -16.63 5.65
CA GLU A 197 9.44 -17.22 5.71
C GLU A 197 10.46 -16.25 6.32
N GLY A 198 10.50 -14.98 5.87
CA GLY A 198 11.37 -13.97 6.46
C GLY A 198 11.09 -13.72 7.95
N ARG A 199 9.83 -13.82 8.39
CA ARG A 199 9.47 -13.73 9.82
C ARG A 199 9.88 -14.97 10.62
N CYS A 200 9.82 -16.15 10.01
CA CYS A 200 10.30 -17.40 10.61
C CYS A 200 11.82 -17.36 10.82
N GLN A 201 12.57 -16.92 9.80
CA GLN A 201 14.03 -16.77 9.88
C GLN A 201 14.47 -15.75 10.94
N LEU A 202 13.68 -14.68 11.17
CA LEU A 202 13.96 -13.70 12.23
C LEU A 202 13.60 -14.21 13.64
N SER A 203 12.56 -15.04 13.76
CA SER A 203 12.09 -15.57 15.05
C SER A 203 12.90 -16.77 15.57
N GLY A 204 13.69 -17.43 14.72
CA GLY A 204 14.65 -18.47 15.14
C GLY A 204 15.88 -17.97 15.90
N SER A 205 15.88 -16.74 16.41
CA SER A 205 17.02 -16.12 17.13
C SER A 205 16.77 -15.84 18.61
N HIS A 206 15.68 -16.36 19.20
CA HIS A 206 15.48 -16.29 20.65
C HIS A 206 14.84 -17.57 21.21
N ASP A 207 15.47 -18.05 22.30
CA ASP A 207 15.25 -19.26 23.11
C ASP A 207 15.75 -20.56 22.42
N GLU A 208 16.81 -21.24 22.86
CA GLU A 208 17.08 -21.73 24.23
C GLU A 208 18.58 -21.74 24.60
N CYS A 209 18.91 -21.21 25.79
CA CYS A 209 20.03 -21.63 26.64
C CYS A 209 19.66 -21.37 28.11
#